data_AF-A0A8I0FAB2-F1
#
_entry.id   AF-A0A8I0FAB2-F1
#
_cell.length_a   1.000
_cell.length_b   1.000
_cell.length_c   1.000
_cell.angle_alpha   90.00
_cell.angle_beta   90.00
_cell.angle_gamma   90.00
#
_symmetry.space_group_name_H-M   'P 1'
#
loop_
_entity.id
_entity.type
_entity.pdbx_description
1 polymer ?
#
loop_
_entity_poly.entity_id
_entity_poly.type
_entity_poly.pdbx_seq_one_letter_code
_entity_poly.pdbx_strand_id
1 'polypeptide(L)'
;DGTVKADYDFHIAIAEASENQYFVDFLKYLGEKIIPRARVKSIEQSPENREEYLKAVHHDHVNIYNAIVDQDGLLARQMMRAHLSKSIKKFKQ
;
A
#
# COMPACT_ATOMS: atom_id res chain seq x y z
N ASP A 1 5.89 -13.57 3.93
CA ASP A 1 5.23 -13.66 2.60
C ASP A 1 5.83 -12.57 1.71
N GLY A 2 6.15 -12.87 0.44
CA GLY A 2 6.83 -11.93 -0.46
C GLY A 2 5.97 -10.71 -0.84
N THR A 3 4.64 -10.87 -0.82
CA THR A 3 3.68 -9.79 -1.14
C THR A 3 3.65 -8.70 -0.06
N VAL A 4 3.75 -9.09 1.21
CA VAL A 4 3.84 -8.19 2.37
C VAL A 4 5.11 -7.35 2.27
N LYS A 5 6.25 -7.98 2.01
CA LYS A 5 7.51 -7.24 1.86
C LYS A 5 7.46 -6.23 0.71
N ALA A 6 6.92 -6.63 -0.45
CA ALA A 6 6.83 -5.75 -1.62
C ALA A 6 5.94 -4.51 -1.37
N ASP A 7 4.83 -4.68 -0.65
CA ASP A 7 3.95 -3.58 -0.27
C ASP A 7 4.62 -2.60 0.70
N TYR A 8 5.34 -3.14 1.70
CA TYR A 8 6.13 -2.34 2.63
C TYR A 8 7.23 -1.54 1.91
N ASP A 9 8.01 -2.20 1.06
CA ASP A 9 9.11 -1.57 0.31
C ASP A 9 8.58 -0.44 -0.60
N PHE A 10 7.40 -0.63 -1.22
CA PHE A 10 6.77 0.40 -2.06
C PHE A 10 6.43 1.68 -1.26
N HIS A 11 5.84 1.53 -0.08
CA HIS A 11 5.51 2.69 0.78
C HIS A 11 6.77 3.41 1.29
N ILE A 12 7.82 2.66 1.64
CA ILE A 12 9.11 3.23 2.04
C ILE A 12 9.72 4.04 0.89
N ALA A 13 9.73 3.50 -0.33
CA ALA A 13 10.30 4.19 -1.49
C ALA A 13 9.60 5.54 -1.78
N ILE A 14 8.27 5.60 -1.65
CA ILE A 14 7.52 6.86 -1.79
C ILE A 14 7.91 7.86 -0.69
N ALA A 15 8.07 7.40 0.56
CA ALA A 15 8.47 8.28 1.65
C ALA A 15 9.91 8.79 1.49
N GLU A 16 10.83 7.94 1.04
CA GLU A 16 12.21 8.35 0.73
C GLU A 16 12.23 9.40 -0.40
N ALA A 17 11.40 9.22 -1.42
CA ALA A 17 11.25 10.17 -2.52
C ALA A 17 10.66 11.54 -2.10
N SER A 18 10.06 11.64 -0.92
CA SER A 18 9.56 12.92 -0.38
C SER A 18 10.65 13.79 0.26
N GLU A 19 11.88 13.28 0.36
CA GLU A 19 13.02 13.92 1.04
C GLU A 19 12.72 14.33 2.50
N ASN A 20 11.77 13.65 3.13
CA ASN A 20 11.39 13.87 4.51
C ASN A 20 11.69 12.65 5.37
N GLN A 21 12.84 12.67 6.05
CA GLN A 21 13.31 11.58 6.91
C GLN A 21 12.29 11.18 7.99
N TYR A 22 11.48 12.13 8.48
CA TYR A 22 10.46 11.84 9.48
C TYR A 22 9.41 10.83 8.97
N PHE A 23 9.02 10.91 7.69
CA PHE A 23 8.08 9.94 7.11
C PHE A 23 8.70 8.56 6.98
N VAL A 24 9.96 8.48 6.58
CA VAL A 24 10.69 7.21 6.47
C VAL A 24 10.81 6.55 7.84
N ASP A 25 11.22 7.30 8.85
CA ASP A 25 11.38 6.80 10.22
C ASP A 25 10.05 6.36 10.81
N PHE A 26 8.98 7.14 10.59
CA PHE A 26 7.64 6.80 11.02
C PHE A 26 7.15 5.48 10.39
N LEU A 27 7.33 5.29 9.09
CA LEU A 27 6.94 4.05 8.42
C LEU A 27 7.79 2.86 8.87
N LYS A 28 9.11 3.04 9.03
CA LYS A 28 10.01 2.01 9.56
C LYS A 28 9.66 1.61 10.99
N TYR A 29 9.29 2.58 11.83
CA TYR A 29 8.87 2.34 13.21
C TYR A 29 7.60 1.46 13.29
N LEU A 30 6.62 1.72 12.42
CA LEU A 30 5.44 0.87 12.32
C LEU A 30 5.77 -0.52 11.73
N GLY A 31 6.80 -0.62 10.89
CA GLY A 31 7.32 -1.86 10.32
C GLY A 31 6.29 -2.60 9.46
N GLU A 32 6.43 -3.92 9.33
CA GLU A 32 5.45 -4.75 8.59
C GLU A 32 4.03 -4.72 9.21
N LYS A 33 3.87 -4.18 10.43
CA LYS A 33 2.54 -4.01 11.06
C LYS A 33 1.67 -2.95 10.37
N ILE A 34 2.25 -2.11 9.51
CA ILE A 34 1.47 -1.25 8.58
C ILE A 34 0.55 -2.11 7.73
N ILE A 35 1.00 -3.31 7.38
CA ILE A 35 0.26 -4.22 6.53
C ILE A 35 -0.79 -4.91 7.40
N PRO A 36 -2.09 -4.65 7.17
CA PRO A 36 -3.11 -5.10 8.09
C PRO A 36 -3.10 -6.62 8.21
N ARG A 37 -3.12 -7.19 9.43
CA ARG A 37 -3.24 -8.64 9.62
C ARG A 37 -4.51 -9.23 8.98
N ALA A 38 -5.57 -8.43 8.83
CA ALA A 38 -6.76 -8.79 8.07
C ALA A 38 -6.47 -9.04 6.58
N ARG A 39 -5.48 -8.34 6.01
CA ARG A 39 -4.99 -8.56 4.64
C ARG A 39 -4.42 -9.98 4.50
N VAL A 40 -3.64 -10.43 5.49
CA VAL A 40 -3.09 -11.78 5.55
C VAL A 40 -4.20 -12.83 5.71
N LYS A 41 -5.17 -12.61 6.61
CA LYS A 41 -6.32 -13.52 6.76
C LYS A 41 -7.21 -13.61 5.51
N SER A 42 -7.50 -12.49 4.83
CA SER A 42 -8.29 -12.52 3.58
C SER A 42 -7.56 -13.25 2.45
N ILE A 43 -6.23 -13.19 2.46
CA ILE A 43 -5.35 -13.91 1.53
C ILE A 43 -5.37 -15.44 1.79
N GLU A 44 -5.57 -15.86 3.04
CA GLU A 44 -5.57 -17.27 3.47
C GLU A 44 -6.91 -17.98 3.26
N GLN A 45 -8.01 -17.26 3.08
CA GLN A 45 -9.37 -17.84 3.05
C GLN A 45 -9.81 -18.42 1.69
N SER A 46 -9.24 -17.96 0.56
CA SER A 46 -9.46 -18.56 -0.76
C SER A 46 -8.37 -18.13 -1.76
N PRO A 47 -7.74 -19.07 -2.51
CA PRO A 47 -6.71 -18.77 -3.50
C PRO A 47 -7.17 -17.88 -4.67
N GLU A 48 -8.40 -18.07 -5.15
CA GLU A 48 -8.97 -17.29 -6.26
C GLU A 48 -9.21 -15.83 -5.84
N ASN A 49 -9.75 -15.65 -4.63
CA ASN A 49 -9.94 -14.32 -4.03
C ASN A 49 -8.60 -13.61 -3.72
N ARG A 50 -7.54 -14.38 -3.46
CA ARG A 50 -6.19 -13.85 -3.23
C ARG A 50 -5.62 -13.21 -4.49
N GLU A 51 -5.71 -13.88 -5.64
CA GLU A 51 -5.11 -13.38 -6.87
C GLU A 51 -5.81 -12.09 -7.35
N GLU A 52 -7.15 -12.08 -7.36
CA GLU A 52 -7.92 -10.88 -7.72
C GLU A 52 -7.61 -9.71 -6.78
N TYR A 53 -7.46 -9.99 -5.48
CA TYR A 53 -7.09 -8.98 -4.50
C TYR A 53 -5.70 -8.40 -4.77
N LEU A 54 -4.70 -9.25 -5.01
CA LEU A 54 -3.34 -8.81 -5.29
C LEU A 54 -3.27 -7.99 -6.60
N LYS A 55 -4.03 -8.38 -7.63
CA LYS A 55 -4.18 -7.60 -8.87
C LYS A 55 -4.78 -6.22 -8.61
N ALA A 56 -5.84 -6.14 -7.79
CA ALA A 56 -6.47 -4.86 -7.45
C ALA A 56 -5.51 -3.93 -6.68
N VAL A 57 -4.76 -4.47 -5.71
CA VAL A 57 -3.77 -3.67 -4.99
C VAL A 57 -2.63 -3.23 -5.90
N HIS A 58 -2.11 -4.12 -6.75
CA HIS A 58 -1.07 -3.78 -7.71
C HIS A 58 -1.53 -2.66 -8.66
N HIS A 59 -2.76 -2.72 -9.16
CA HIS A 59 -3.34 -1.66 -9.97
C HIS A 59 -3.39 -0.31 -9.23
N ASP A 60 -3.82 -0.31 -7.97
CA ASP A 60 -3.80 0.89 -7.14
C ASP A 60 -2.37 1.46 -6.99
N HIS A 61 -1.36 0.60 -6.81
CA HIS A 61 0.05 1.03 -6.72
C HIS A 61 0.56 1.64 -8.03
N VAL A 62 0.23 1.05 -9.17
CA VAL A 62 0.61 1.58 -10.49
C VAL A 62 -0.01 2.97 -10.71
N ASN A 63 -1.27 3.18 -10.31
CA ASN A 63 -1.91 4.50 -10.41
C ASN A 63 -1.24 5.55 -9.53
N ILE A 64 -0.85 5.19 -8.30
CA ILE A 64 -0.09 6.07 -7.40
C ILE A 64 1.27 6.41 -8.02
N TYR A 65 1.98 5.39 -8.52
CA TYR A 65 3.29 5.54 -9.15
C TYR A 65 3.22 6.48 -10.36
N ASN A 66 2.26 6.27 -11.27
CA ASN A 66 2.10 7.11 -12.46
C ASN A 66 1.84 8.57 -12.07
N ALA A 67 0.96 8.82 -11.09
CA ALA A 67 0.72 10.18 -10.60
C ALA A 67 1.97 10.84 -10.01
N ILE A 68 2.86 10.08 -9.36
CA ILE A 68 4.14 10.58 -8.86
C ILE A 68 5.10 10.89 -10.03
N VAL A 69 5.19 9.99 -11.02
CA VAL A 69 6.02 10.19 -12.22
C VAL A 69 5.59 11.42 -13.01
N ASP A 70 4.28 11.62 -13.14
CA ASP A 70 3.68 12.77 -13.80
C ASP A 70 3.77 14.07 -12.97
N GLN A 71 4.39 14.00 -11.79
CA GLN A 71 4.53 15.10 -10.82
C GLN A 71 3.19 15.69 -10.34
N ASP A 72 2.09 14.95 -10.47
CA ASP A 72 0.78 15.35 -9.94
C ASP A 72 0.63 14.89 -8.49
N GLY A 73 1.16 15.72 -7.57
CA GLY A 73 1.08 15.47 -6.14
C GLY A 73 -0.35 15.46 -5.58
N LEU A 74 -1.31 16.13 -6.22
CA LEU A 74 -2.71 16.12 -5.78
C LEU A 74 -3.36 14.77 -6.11
N LEU A 75 -3.16 14.28 -7.33
CA LEU A 75 -3.64 12.98 -7.78
C LEU A 75 -2.98 11.85 -6.98
N ALA A 76 -1.66 11.88 -6.79
CA ALA A 76 -0.94 10.88 -5.98
C ALA A 76 -1.51 10.79 -4.56
N ARG A 77 -1.78 11.94 -3.94
CA ARG A 77 -2.43 12.01 -2.61
C ARG A 77 -3.83 11.41 -2.63
N GLN A 78 -4.64 11.73 -3.64
CA GLN A 78 -6.00 11.20 -3.78
C GLN A 78 -5.98 9.67 -3.91
N MET A 79 -5.12 9.15 -4.78
CA MET A 79 -4.99 7.71 -5.02
C MET A 79 -4.48 6.96 -3.79
N MET A 80 -3.48 7.50 -3.08
CA MET A 80 -3.01 6.91 -1.83
C MET A 80 -4.12 6.86 -0.76
N ARG A 81 -4.91 7.93 -0.62
CA ARG A 81 -6.05 7.94 0.32
C ARG A 81 -7.10 6.91 -0.06
N ALA A 82 -7.40 6.75 -1.35
CA ALA A 82 -8.35 5.75 -1.84
C ALA A 82 -7.85 4.33 -1.56
N HIS A 83 -6.57 4.06 -1.87
CA HIS A 83 -5.90 2.79 -1.57
C HIS A 83 -6.00 2.42 -0.08
N LEU A 84 -5.60 3.33 0.82
CA LEU A 84 -5.64 3.10 2.27
C LEU A 84 -7.08 2.91 2.77
N SER A 85 -8.04 3.68 2.25
CA SER A 85 -9.45 3.56 2.63
C SER A 85 -10.03 2.20 2.28
N LYS A 86 -9.70 1.64 1.11
CA LYS A 86 -10.09 0.27 0.71
C LYS A 86 -9.54 -0.77 1.69
N SER A 87 -8.26 -0.65 2.06
CA SER A 87 -7.59 -1.54 3.01
C SER A 87 -8.20 -1.46 4.41
N ILE A 88 -8.55 -0.26 4.90
CA ILE A 88 -9.21 -0.06 6.20
C ILE A 88 -10.64 -0.62 6.19
N LYS A 89 -11.41 -0.38 5.12
CA LYS A 89 -12.79 -0.89 5.02
C LYS A 89 -12.82 -2.42 5.10
N LYS A 90 -11.87 -3.09 4.46
CA LYS A 90 -11.70 -4.55 4.55
C LYS A 90 -11.27 -5.03 5.94
N PHE A 91 -10.54 -4.22 6.71
CA PHE A 91 -10.18 -4.56 8.09
C PHE A 91 -11.38 -4.50 9.05
N LYS A 92 -12.35 -3.63 8.79
CA LYS A 92 -13.54 -3.43 9.65
C LYS A 92 -14.65 -4.47 9.41
N GLN A 93 -14.51 -5.33 8.41
CA GLN A 93 -15.43 -6.43 8.09
C GLN A 93 -14.88 -7.75 8.65
#